data_AF-A0AAW0VP50-F1
#
_entry.id   AF-A0AAW0VP50-F1
#
_cell.length_a   1.000
_cell.length_b   1.000
_cell.length_c   1.000
_cell.angle_alpha   90.00
_cell.angle_beta   90.00
_cell.angle_gamma   90.00
#
_symmetry.space_group_name_H-M   'P 1'
#
loop_
_entity.id
_entity.type
_entity.pdbx_description
1 polymer ?
#
loop_
_entity_poly.entity_id
_entity_poly.type
_entity_poly.pdbx_seq_one_letter_code
_entity_poly.pdbx_strand_id
1 'polypeptide(L)'
;VSLVRWTECVGLPLVHRDLTTLTLRTPAGKSLTYTVLQIFPFTSETKRMGIIVKEESTGEIVLYMKGADTVMSSMVEYNDWLEEECINLAQKGLRTLVVARKVLTAEQYTHFEQRYTAAKLSVTERGSRVAAVVESLECDLELLCLTGVEDKLQTNVKQTLELLRNAGIK
;
A
#
# COMPACT_ATOMS: atom_id res chain seq x y z
N VAL A 1 -0.71 11.35 -1.14
CA VAL A 1 -1.83 12.29 -1.43
C VAL A 1 -2.34 12.16 -2.85
N SER A 2 -1.48 12.11 -3.88
CA SER A 2 -1.88 12.03 -5.30
C SER A 2 -2.85 10.88 -5.63
N LEU A 3 -2.61 9.68 -5.09
CA LEU A 3 -3.50 8.53 -5.31
C LEU A 3 -4.92 8.76 -4.78
N VAL A 4 -5.07 9.33 -3.58
CA VAL A 4 -6.39 9.60 -2.98
C VAL A 4 -7.13 10.70 -3.75
N ARG A 5 -6.43 11.73 -4.22
CA ARG A 5 -7.03 12.74 -5.10
C ARG A 5 -7.47 12.14 -6.44
N TRP A 6 -6.70 11.19 -6.98
CA TRP A 6 -7.08 10.50 -8.19
C TRP A 6 -8.33 9.62 -8.00
N THR A 7 -8.49 8.98 -6.83
CA THR A 7 -9.72 8.19 -6.56
C THR A 7 -10.97 9.07 -6.54
N GLU A 8 -10.87 10.33 -6.09
CA GLU A 8 -11.96 11.30 -6.17
C GLU A 8 -12.37 11.57 -7.63
N CYS A 9 -11.41 11.73 -8.54
CA CYS A 9 -11.67 11.98 -9.96
C CYS A 9 -12.38 10.81 -10.67
N VAL A 10 -12.19 9.58 -10.18
CA VAL A 10 -12.89 8.39 -10.71
C VAL A 10 -14.18 8.07 -9.95
N GLY A 11 -14.67 9.00 -9.11
CA GLY A 11 -15.95 8.87 -8.41
C GLY A 11 -15.92 8.05 -7.12
N LEU A 12 -14.73 7.81 -6.56
CA LEU A 12 -14.51 7.12 -5.28
C LEU A 12 -13.81 8.03 -4.25
N PRO A 13 -14.44 9.14 -3.82
CA PRO A 13 -13.85 10.03 -2.83
C PRO A 13 -13.84 9.40 -1.43
N LEU A 14 -12.76 9.65 -0.70
CA LEU A 14 -12.68 9.44 0.75
C LEU A 14 -13.43 10.58 1.44
N VAL A 15 -14.62 10.29 1.97
CA VAL A 15 -15.51 11.31 2.57
C VAL A 15 -15.12 11.60 4.02
N HIS A 16 -14.75 10.55 4.76
CA HIS A 16 -14.42 10.66 6.17
C HIS A 16 -13.28 9.71 6.52
N ARG A 17 -12.38 10.16 7.40
CA ARG A 17 -11.32 9.34 7.98
C ARG A 17 -10.94 9.91 9.35
N ASP A 18 -11.06 9.10 10.39
CA ASP A 18 -10.49 9.37 11.70
C ASP A 18 -9.43 8.30 12.03
N LEU A 19 -9.21 7.94 13.31
CA LEU A 19 -8.29 6.85 13.67
C LEU A 19 -8.92 5.47 13.46
N THR A 20 -10.21 5.31 13.75
CA THR A 20 -10.92 4.03 13.88
C THR A 20 -11.89 3.75 12.74
N THR A 21 -12.26 4.75 11.94
CA THR A 21 -13.26 4.64 10.88
C THR A 21 -12.81 5.34 9.60
N LEU A 22 -13.31 4.85 8.47
CA LEU A 22 -13.22 5.50 7.17
C LEU A 22 -14.52 5.32 6.40
N THR A 23 -14.89 6.32 5.60
CA THR A 23 -16.09 6.26 4.76
C THR A 23 -15.75 6.69 3.35
N LEU A 24 -16.06 5.81 2.39
CA LEU A 24 -15.97 6.06 0.97
C LEU A 24 -17.36 6.35 0.41
N ARG A 25 -17.44 7.12 -0.68
CA ARG A 25 -18.67 7.24 -1.48
C ARG A 25 -18.44 6.57 -2.82
N THR A 26 -19.35 5.70 -3.24
CA THR A 26 -19.28 5.07 -4.56
C THR A 26 -19.79 6.03 -5.64
N PRO A 27 -19.49 5.77 -6.93
CA PRO A 27 -20.05 6.54 -8.04
C PRO A 27 -21.59 6.51 -8.08
N ALA A 28 -22.20 5.46 -7.52
CA ALA A 28 -23.65 5.33 -7.38
C ALA A 28 -24.25 6.13 -6.19
N GLY A 29 -23.42 6.88 -5.46
CA GLY A 29 -23.85 7.67 -4.30
C GLY A 29 -23.97 6.91 -2.98
N LYS A 30 -23.71 5.59 -2.96
CA LYS A 30 -23.74 4.77 -1.75
C LYS A 30 -22.51 5.05 -0.88
N SER A 31 -22.71 5.14 0.43
CA SER A 31 -21.61 5.22 1.40
C SER A 31 -21.16 3.81 1.83
N LEU A 32 -19.85 3.56 1.76
CA LEU A 32 -19.21 2.36 2.29
C LEU A 32 -18.41 2.77 3.52
N THR A 33 -18.75 2.21 4.68
CA THR A 33 -18.07 2.51 5.95
C THR A 33 -17.24 1.30 6.37
N TYR A 34 -16.02 1.58 6.81
CA TYR A 34 -15.11 0.56 7.32
C TYR A 34 -14.56 0.97 8.68
N THR A 35 -14.42 0.00 9.57
CA THR A 35 -13.65 0.12 10.80
C THR A 35 -12.20 -0.24 10.54
N VAL A 36 -11.28 0.58 11.01
CA VAL A 36 -9.84 0.33 10.95
C VAL A 36 -9.43 -0.46 12.18
N LEU A 37 -9.03 -1.70 11.93
CA LEU A 37 -8.61 -2.65 12.96
C LEU A 37 -7.14 -2.50 13.30
N GLN A 38 -6.28 -2.38 12.28
CA GLN A 38 -4.84 -2.15 12.48
C GLN A 38 -4.24 -1.30 11.36
N ILE A 39 -3.19 -0.56 11.70
CA ILE A 39 -2.37 0.21 10.75
C ILE A 39 -0.93 -0.23 10.91
N PHE A 40 -0.29 -0.57 9.79
CA PHE A 40 1.15 -0.84 9.69
C PHE A 40 1.79 0.33 8.93
N PRO A 41 2.40 1.31 9.63
CA PRO A 41 2.95 2.50 9.00
C PRO A 41 4.08 2.16 8.03
N PHE A 42 4.29 3.05 7.06
CA PHE A 42 5.45 2.98 6.19
C PHE A 42 6.73 3.21 7.00
N THR A 43 7.75 2.38 6.78
CA THR A 43 9.11 2.66 7.22
C THR A 43 10.10 2.48 6.07
N SER A 44 11.25 3.15 6.16
CA SER A 44 12.30 3.06 5.14
C SER A 44 12.90 1.65 5.06
N GLU A 45 12.88 0.93 6.18
CA GLU A 45 13.39 -0.43 6.29
C GLU A 45 12.45 -1.44 5.60
N THR A 46 11.14 -1.32 5.84
CA THR A 46 10.16 -2.27 5.27
C THR A 46 9.74 -1.90 3.86
N LYS A 47 9.85 -0.61 3.47
CA LYS A 47 9.43 -0.04 2.18
C LYS A 47 7.99 -0.37 1.78
N ARG A 48 7.13 -0.64 2.75
CA ARG A 48 5.72 -1.00 2.58
C ARG A 48 4.91 -0.48 3.75
N MET A 49 3.60 -0.39 3.56
CA MET A 49 2.63 -0.09 4.60
C MET A 49 1.37 -0.90 4.37
N GLY A 50 0.64 -1.16 5.44
CA GLY A 50 -0.59 -1.95 5.40
C GLY A 50 -1.66 -1.41 6.32
N ILE A 51 -2.88 -1.85 6.08
CA ILE A 51 -4.05 -1.55 6.90
C ILE A 51 -4.97 -2.76 6.92
N ILE A 52 -5.46 -3.12 8.11
CA ILE A 52 -6.53 -4.10 8.25
C ILE A 52 -7.81 -3.32 8.51
N VAL A 53 -8.81 -3.55 7.66
CA VAL A 53 -10.12 -2.91 7.76
C VAL A 53 -11.21 -3.96 7.79
N LYS A 54 -12.31 -3.63 8.46
CA LYS A 54 -13.56 -4.39 8.42
C LYS A 54 -14.63 -3.56 7.75
N GLU A 55 -15.25 -4.06 6.69
CA GLU A 55 -16.41 -3.40 6.10
C GLU A 55 -17.64 -3.61 7.00
N GLU A 56 -18.32 -2.53 7.37
CA GLU A 56 -19.42 -2.58 8.35
C GLU A 56 -20.66 -3.32 7.82
N SER A 57 -20.95 -3.23 6.51
CA SER A 57 -22.15 -3.85 5.94
C SER A 57 -22.04 -5.34 5.68
N THR A 58 -20.83 -5.82 5.36
CA THR A 58 -20.59 -7.24 5.01
C THR A 58 -19.92 -7.99 6.15
N GLY A 59 -19.25 -7.28 7.06
CA GLY A 59 -18.40 -7.86 8.09
C GLY A 59 -17.06 -8.39 7.57
N GLU A 60 -16.76 -8.23 6.28
CA GLU A 60 -15.53 -8.72 5.65
C GLU A 60 -14.31 -8.01 6.23
N ILE A 61 -13.29 -8.78 6.61
CA ILE A 61 -12.03 -8.27 7.12
C ILE A 61 -10.97 -8.44 6.04
N VAL A 62 -10.32 -7.34 5.68
CA VAL A 62 -9.33 -7.34 4.60
C VAL A 62 -8.06 -6.62 5.05
N LEU A 63 -6.92 -7.28 4.88
CA LEU A 63 -5.61 -6.65 4.89
C LEU A 63 -5.37 -6.06 3.50
N TYR A 64 -5.13 -4.75 3.43
CA TYR A 64 -4.61 -4.09 2.24
C TYR A 64 -3.16 -3.68 2.48
N MET A 65 -2.31 -3.93 1.50
CA MET A 65 -0.90 -3.57 1.53
C MET A 65 -0.50 -2.80 0.29
N LYS A 66 0.40 -1.84 0.48
CA LYS A 66 1.10 -1.19 -0.63
C LYS A 66 2.57 -0.97 -0.32
N GLY A 67 3.42 -1.13 -1.31
CA GLY A 67 4.86 -1.00 -1.14
C GLY A 67 5.62 -0.93 -2.45
N ALA A 68 6.94 -0.83 -2.33
CA ALA A 68 7.84 -0.96 -3.47
C ALA A 68 7.71 -2.36 -4.10
N ASP A 69 7.81 -2.42 -5.42
CA ASP A 69 7.88 -3.64 -6.21
C ASP A 69 8.93 -4.63 -5.66
N THR A 70 10.15 -4.16 -5.37
CA THR A 70 11.23 -4.99 -4.84
C THR A 70 10.90 -5.74 -3.54
N VAL A 71 9.90 -5.26 -2.78
CA VAL A 71 9.47 -5.88 -1.52
C VAL A 71 8.16 -6.64 -1.70
N MET A 72 7.21 -6.06 -2.42
CA MET A 72 5.87 -6.64 -2.57
C MET A 72 5.89 -7.87 -3.49
N SER A 73 6.77 -7.95 -4.49
CA SER A 73 6.80 -9.07 -5.44
C SER A 73 7.07 -10.43 -4.77
N SER A 74 7.74 -10.48 -3.61
CA SER A 74 7.95 -11.73 -2.88
C SER A 74 6.80 -12.11 -1.93
N MET A 75 5.83 -11.21 -1.73
CA MET A 75 4.70 -11.38 -0.79
C MET A 75 3.39 -11.68 -1.52
N VAL A 76 3.33 -11.27 -2.79
CA VAL A 76 2.19 -11.47 -3.69
C VAL A 76 2.33 -12.82 -4.37
N GLU A 77 1.19 -13.45 -4.67
CA GLU A 77 1.17 -14.66 -5.50
C GLU A 77 1.89 -14.42 -6.84
N TYR A 78 2.64 -15.42 -7.30
CA TYR A 78 3.46 -15.29 -8.50
C TYR A 78 2.62 -14.83 -9.70
N ASN A 79 3.11 -13.78 -10.39
CA ASN A 79 2.42 -13.19 -11.52
C ASN A 79 3.42 -12.59 -12.51
N ASP A 80 3.60 -13.22 -13.67
CA ASP A 80 4.51 -12.78 -14.75
C ASP A 80 4.25 -11.32 -15.16
N TRP A 81 2.98 -10.93 -15.21
CA TRP A 81 2.57 -9.58 -15.62
C TRP A 81 3.12 -8.50 -14.68
N LEU A 82 3.23 -8.79 -13.38
CA LEU A 82 3.72 -7.81 -12.40
C LEU A 82 5.18 -7.45 -12.68
N GLU A 83 6.03 -8.44 -12.97
CA GLU A 83 7.45 -8.23 -13.19
C GLU A 83 7.71 -7.41 -14.46
N GLU A 84 7.04 -7.77 -15.56
CA GLU A 84 7.13 -7.06 -16.84
C GLU A 84 6.67 -5.59 -16.71
N GLU A 85 5.52 -5.36 -16.08
CA GLU A 85 4.98 -4.00 -15.96
C GLU A 85 5.77 -3.12 -14.98
N CYS A 86 6.37 -3.70 -13.94
CA CYS A 86 7.29 -2.95 -13.07
C CYS A 86 8.48 -2.41 -13.87
N ILE A 87 9.07 -3.24 -14.74
CA ILE A 87 10.17 -2.83 -15.63
C ILE A 87 9.70 -1.73 -16.59
N ASN A 88 8.53 -1.90 -17.22
CA ASN A 88 7.99 -0.92 -18.17
C ASN A 88 7.74 0.45 -17.54
N LEU A 89 7.23 0.50 -16.31
CA LEU A 89 7.01 1.76 -15.59
C LEU A 89 8.34 2.39 -15.13
N ALA A 90 9.29 1.58 -14.66
CA ALA A 90 10.61 2.04 -14.26
C ALA A 90 11.39 2.67 -15.44
N GLN A 91 11.31 2.08 -16.64
CA GLN A 91 11.91 2.63 -17.87
C GLN A 91 11.33 4.00 -18.26
N LYS A 92 10.08 4.27 -17.89
CA LYS A 92 9.42 5.57 -18.08
C LYS A 92 9.78 6.59 -16.98
N GLY A 93 10.60 6.19 -16.00
CA GLY A 93 10.99 7.04 -14.86
C GLY A 93 9.86 7.23 -13.84
N LEU A 94 8.86 6.35 -13.83
CA LEU A 94 7.74 6.42 -12.90
C LEU A 94 8.07 5.68 -11.61
N ARG A 95 7.63 6.23 -10.48
CA ARG A 95 7.74 5.57 -9.19
C ARG A 95 6.63 4.53 -9.07
N THR A 96 7.03 3.26 -9.00
CA THR A 96 6.11 2.12 -8.89
C THR A 96 5.64 1.93 -7.45
N LEU A 97 4.35 1.57 -7.28
CA LEU A 97 3.81 1.01 -6.04
C LEU A 97 2.89 -0.15 -6.39
N VAL A 98 3.17 -1.30 -5.79
CA VAL A 98 2.32 -2.50 -5.87
C VAL A 98 1.28 -2.43 -4.77
N VAL A 99 0.03 -2.75 -5.09
CA VAL A 99 -1.09 -2.83 -4.15
C VAL A 99 -1.66 -4.24 -4.19
N ALA A 100 -1.80 -4.84 -3.02
CA ALA A 100 -2.29 -6.20 -2.87
C ALA A 100 -3.22 -6.30 -1.65
N ARG A 101 -4.01 -7.37 -1.58
CA ARG A 101 -4.88 -7.63 -0.44
C ARG A 101 -4.83 -9.08 0.03
N LYS A 102 -5.35 -9.31 1.23
CA LYS A 102 -5.66 -10.65 1.76
C LYS A 102 -6.93 -10.57 2.58
N VAL A 103 -7.92 -11.37 2.20
CA VAL A 103 -9.16 -11.51 2.98
C VAL A 103 -8.86 -12.40 4.18
N LEU A 104 -9.29 -11.98 5.37
CA LEU A 104 -9.07 -12.67 6.63
C LEU A 104 -10.41 -13.16 7.17
N THR A 105 -10.46 -14.41 7.63
CA THR A 105 -11.58 -14.86 8.46
C THR A 105 -11.55 -14.19 9.83
N ALA A 106 -12.69 -14.19 10.53
CA ALA A 106 -12.77 -13.66 11.88
C ALA A 106 -11.79 -14.37 12.84
N GLU A 107 -11.61 -15.69 12.69
CA GLU A 107 -10.68 -16.49 13.47
C GLU A 107 -9.22 -16.13 13.16
N GLN A 108 -8.87 -15.98 11.88
CA GLN A 108 -7.53 -15.57 11.45
C GLN A 108 -7.16 -14.19 12.03
N TYR A 109 -8.08 -13.23 11.95
CA TYR A 109 -7.87 -11.90 12.53
C TYR A 109 -7.74 -11.97 14.05
N THR A 110 -8.62 -12.70 14.74
CA THR A 110 -8.57 -12.84 16.21
C THR A 110 -7.25 -13.45 16.67
N HIS A 111 -6.79 -14.52 16.02
CA HIS A 111 -5.52 -15.15 16.35
C HIS A 111 -4.33 -14.22 16.06
N PHE A 112 -4.37 -13.47 14.96
CA PHE A 112 -3.37 -12.44 14.69
C PHE A 112 -3.36 -11.36 15.78
N GLU A 113 -4.51 -10.81 16.15
CA GLU A 113 -4.64 -9.74 17.14
C GLU A 113 -4.11 -10.17 18.52
N GLN A 114 -4.41 -11.40 18.93
CA GLN A 114 -3.87 -11.98 20.17
C GLN A 114 -2.35 -12.04 20.15
N ARG A 115 -1.75 -12.61 19.09
CA ARG A 115 -0.29 -12.68 18.94
C ARG A 115 0.35 -11.29 18.86
N TYR A 116 -0.28 -10.37 18.15
CA TYR A 116 0.20 -9.01 17.96
C TYR A 116 0.18 -8.23 19.27
N THR A 117 -0.89 -8.36 20.05
CA THR A 117 -1.01 -7.75 21.39
C THR A 117 0.02 -8.33 22.36
N ALA A 118 0.19 -9.66 22.37
CA ALA A 118 1.22 -10.31 23.18
C ALA A 118 2.64 -9.84 22.81
N ALA A 119 2.93 -9.71 21.50
CA ALA A 119 4.20 -9.19 21.03
C ALA A 119 4.43 -7.73 21.46
N LYS A 120 3.40 -6.88 21.40
CA LYS A 120 3.44 -5.48 21.86
C LYS A 120 3.67 -5.33 23.36
N LEU A 121 3.13 -6.24 24.17
CA LEU A 121 3.30 -6.25 25.64
C LEU A 121 4.61 -6.91 26.08
N SER A 122 5.36 -7.51 25.17
CA SER A 122 6.66 -8.13 25.48
C SER A 122 7.67 -7.11 26.00
N VAL A 123 8.31 -7.43 27.12
CA VAL A 123 9.38 -6.62 27.72
C VAL A 123 10.70 -6.79 26.96
N THR A 124 10.94 -7.99 26.44
CA THR A 124 12.14 -8.32 25.66
C THR A 124 11.81 -8.37 24.17
N GLU A 125 12.73 -7.86 23.34
CA GLU A 125 12.71 -7.98 21.87
C GLU A 125 11.39 -7.58 21.20
N ARG A 126 10.67 -6.62 21.79
CA ARG A 126 9.34 -6.18 21.36
C ARG A 126 9.26 -5.90 19.86
N GLY A 127 10.25 -5.19 19.32
CA GLY A 127 10.30 -4.84 17.89
C GLY A 127 10.35 -6.06 16.98
N SER A 128 11.25 -7.01 17.28
CA SER A 128 11.42 -8.25 16.51
C SER A 128 10.18 -9.13 16.57
N ARG A 129 9.58 -9.29 17.76
CA ARG A 129 8.35 -10.07 17.93
C ARG A 129 7.17 -9.48 17.16
N VAL A 130 7.03 -8.16 17.19
CA VAL A 130 5.99 -7.47 16.42
C VAL A 130 6.21 -7.66 14.92
N ALA A 131 7.45 -7.51 14.45
CA ALA A 131 7.80 -7.72 13.04
C ALA A 131 7.44 -9.14 12.59
N ALA A 132 7.85 -10.18 13.33
CA ALA A 132 7.54 -11.57 13.00
C ALA A 132 6.04 -11.87 12.93
N VAL A 133 5.24 -11.27 13.81
CA VAL A 133 3.77 -11.43 13.77
C VAL A 133 3.18 -10.74 12.54
N VAL A 134 3.66 -9.54 12.20
CA VAL A 134 3.22 -8.82 10.99
C VAL A 134 3.60 -9.59 9.73
N GLU A 135 4.85 -10.03 9.61
CA GLU A 135 5.35 -10.82 8.48
C GLU A 135 4.54 -12.10 8.25
N SER A 136 3.98 -12.71 9.31
CA SER A 136 3.09 -13.88 9.17
C SER A 136 1.77 -13.59 8.44
N LEU A 137 1.39 -12.33 8.25
CA LEU A 137 0.26 -11.92 7.41
C LEU A 137 0.68 -11.53 5.99
N GLU A 138 1.96 -11.25 5.76
CA GLU A 138 2.51 -10.69 4.53
C GLU A 138 2.96 -11.78 3.55
N CYS A 139 2.16 -12.84 3.44
CA CYS A 139 2.36 -13.94 2.50
C CYS A 139 1.07 -14.21 1.73
N ASP A 140 1.18 -14.75 0.52
CA ASP A 140 0.05 -15.16 -0.32
C ASP A 140 -0.97 -14.03 -0.51
N LEU A 141 -0.49 -12.83 -0.84
CA LEU A 141 -1.35 -11.68 -1.12
C LEU A 141 -1.87 -11.75 -2.56
N GLU A 142 -3.15 -11.43 -2.73
CA GLU A 142 -3.77 -11.26 -4.04
C GLU A 142 -3.34 -9.90 -4.62
N LEU A 143 -2.71 -9.91 -5.79
CA LEU A 143 -2.36 -8.70 -6.53
C LEU A 143 -3.63 -7.96 -6.95
N LEU A 144 -3.75 -6.68 -6.58
CA LEU A 144 -4.88 -5.84 -7.03
C LEU A 144 -4.47 -4.95 -8.19
N CYS A 145 -3.37 -4.22 -8.04
CA CYS A 145 -2.88 -3.34 -9.09
C CYS A 145 -1.43 -2.93 -8.89
N LEU A 146 -0.86 -2.39 -9.96
CA LEU A 146 0.39 -1.66 -9.99
C LEU A 146 0.10 -0.20 -10.34
N THR A 147 0.73 0.73 -9.64
CA THR A 147 0.60 2.17 -9.92
C THR A 147 1.95 2.75 -10.30
N GLY A 148 1.97 3.68 -11.27
CA GLY A 148 3.14 4.47 -11.63
C GLY A 148 2.88 5.95 -11.34
N VAL A 149 3.61 6.53 -10.41
CA VAL A 149 3.49 7.94 -10.03
C VAL A 149 4.68 8.72 -10.60
N GLU A 150 4.40 9.72 -11.41
CA GLU A 150 5.43 10.62 -11.93
C GLU A 150 5.81 11.66 -10.85
N ASP A 151 7.09 11.76 -10.54
CA ASP A 151 7.62 12.90 -9.81
C ASP A 151 7.78 14.08 -10.77
N LYS A 152 6.88 15.05 -10.69
CA LYS A 152 6.90 16.22 -11.58
C LYS A 152 8.20 17.00 -11.45
N LEU A 153 8.99 16.99 -12.51
CA LEU A 153 10.16 17.86 -12.65
C LEU A 153 9.73 19.31 -12.90
N GLN A 154 10.65 20.24 -12.66
CA GLN A 154 10.45 21.63 -13.07
C GLN A 154 10.34 21.75 -14.61
N THR A 155 9.72 22.83 -15.07
CA THR A 155 9.59 23.12 -16.49
C THR A 155 10.99 23.19 -17.13
N ASN A 156 11.14 22.61 -18.33
CA ASN A 156 12.37 22.63 -19.13
C ASN A 156 13.61 21.96 -18.51
N VAL A 157 13.48 21.12 -17.48
CA VAL A 157 14.65 20.39 -16.92
C VAL A 157 15.35 19.56 -18.00
N LYS A 158 14.61 18.80 -18.81
CA LYS A 158 15.20 17.97 -19.89
C LYS A 158 16.00 18.82 -20.89
N GLN A 159 15.39 19.89 -21.39
CA GLN A 159 16.03 20.83 -22.32
C GLN A 159 17.28 21.48 -21.70
N THR A 160 17.20 21.87 -20.43
CA THR A 160 18.33 22.50 -19.72
C THR A 160 19.48 21.52 -19.56
N LEU A 161 19.21 20.27 -19.17
CA LEU A 161 20.23 19.22 -19.05
C LEU A 161 20.90 18.91 -20.40
N GLU A 162 20.13 18.88 -21.49
CA GLU A 162 20.68 18.71 -22.84
C GLU A 162 21.60 19.86 -23.25
N LEU A 163 21.21 21.11 -22.95
CA LEU A 163 22.04 22.29 -23.23
C LEU A 163 23.34 22.27 -22.42
N LEU A 164 23.27 21.94 -21.13
CA LEU A 164 24.45 21.82 -20.27
C LEU A 164 25.40 20.73 -20.78
N ARG A 165 24.85 19.56 -21.15
CA ARG A 165 25.63 18.45 -21.72
C ARG A 165 26.31 18.86 -23.03
N ASN A 166 25.58 19.53 -23.92
CA ASN A 166 26.11 20.00 -25.20
C ASN A 166 27.18 21.11 -25.02
N ALA A 167 27.10 21.87 -23.92
CA ALA A 167 28.13 22.84 -23.51
C ALA A 167 29.35 22.19 -22.83
N GLY A 168 29.39 20.85 -22.71
CA GLY A 168 30.52 20.12 -22.12
C GLY A 168 30.53 20.11 -20.58
N ILE A 169 29.44 20.55 -19.94
CA ILE A 169 29.29 20.54 -18.49
C ILE A 169 28.77 19.16 -18.07
N LYS A 170 29.47 18.51 -17.13
CA LYS A 170 29.11 17.22 -16.54
C LYS A 170 28.62 17.38 -15.11
#